data_AF-A0A8S3QSZ4-F1
#
_entry.id   AF-A0A8S3QSZ4-F1
#
_cell.length_a   1.000
_cell.length_b   1.000
_cell.length_c   1.000
_cell.angle_alpha   90.00
_cell.angle_beta   90.00
_cell.angle_gamma   90.00
#
_symmetry.space_group_name_H-M   'P 1'
#
loop_
_entity.id
_entity.type
_entity.pdbx_description
1 polymer ?
#
loop_
_entity_poly.entity_id
_entity_poly.type
_entity_poly.pdbx_seq_one_letter_code
_entity_poly.pdbx_strand_id
1 'polypeptide(L)'
;MLLDDLKDTESIVLRTFQTTTASTVQWNESPIPKIMNRLWGCEAKCMFCYEPCKNTDRDHISLGFPHQCIQHRPKGIRGFSWYRTDKLVVDFCNYSVSTDSKYKWNKDDEREEWKYYKDYKKFHPDWDILPSSDVSRYWMWVVCKYQQEFAKMYGVKLPDIPVNWWTITKEQAIESISITS
;
A
#
# COMPACT_ATOMS: atom_id res chain seq x y z
N MET A 1 -2.29 13.93 -53.14
CA MET A 1 -3.51 13.26 -52.61
C MET A 1 -3.24 12.74 -51.21
N LEU A 2 -2.69 11.53 -50.99
CA LEU A 2 -2.43 10.99 -49.64
C LEU A 2 -1.61 11.90 -48.69
N LEU A 3 -0.59 12.58 -49.21
CA LEU A 3 0.27 13.51 -48.43
C LEU A 3 -0.41 14.85 -48.13
N ASP A 4 -1.36 15.27 -48.96
CA ASP A 4 -2.13 16.50 -48.76
C ASP A 4 -3.23 16.25 -47.74
N ASP A 5 -3.90 15.09 -47.84
CA ASP A 5 -4.88 14.62 -46.86
C ASP A 5 -4.26 14.48 -45.45
N LEU A 6 -2.98 14.06 -45.36
CA LEU A 6 -2.22 13.99 -44.11
C LEU A 6 -1.93 15.37 -43.53
N LYS A 7 -1.54 16.35 -44.35
CA LYS A 7 -1.29 17.73 -43.90
C LYS A 7 -2.57 18.43 -43.46
N ASP A 8 -3.67 18.16 -44.15
CA ASP A 8 -4.98 18.68 -43.78
C ASP A 8 -5.45 18.07 -42.45
N THR A 9 -5.24 16.76 -42.28
CA THR A 9 -5.51 16.08 -41.01
C THR A 9 -4.68 16.65 -39.86
N GLU A 10 -3.38 16.86 -40.08
CA GLU A 10 -2.47 17.47 -39.09
C GLU A 10 -2.93 18.88 -38.71
N SER A 11 -3.27 19.70 -39.70
CA SER A 11 -3.74 21.08 -39.50
C SER A 11 -5.04 21.12 -38.69
N ILE A 12 -5.96 20.19 -38.93
CA ILE A 12 -7.23 20.08 -38.20
C ILE A 12 -6.98 19.66 -36.74
N VAL A 13 -6.10 18.67 -36.51
CA VAL A 13 -5.76 18.20 -35.16
C VAL A 13 -5.11 19.32 -34.34
N LEU A 14 -4.12 20.01 -34.91
CA LEU A 14 -3.43 21.11 -34.23
C LEU A 14 -4.37 22.25 -33.88
N ARG A 15 -5.24 22.66 -34.82
CA ARG A 15 -6.23 23.71 -34.59
C ARG A 15 -7.24 23.31 -33.51
N THR A 16 -7.71 22.07 -33.54
CA THR A 16 -8.64 21.55 -32.53
C THR A 16 -7.98 21.58 -31.15
N PHE A 17 -6.74 21.12 -31.03
CA PHE A 17 -6.01 21.13 -29.76
C PHE A 17 -5.81 22.55 -29.21
N GLN A 18 -5.38 23.49 -30.06
CA GLN A 18 -5.16 24.90 -29.66
C GLN A 18 -6.43 25.62 -29.22
N THR A 19 -7.58 25.23 -29.77
CA THR A 19 -8.87 25.88 -29.50
C THR A 19 -9.71 25.16 -28.44
N THR A 20 -9.27 23.99 -27.99
CA THR A 20 -9.96 23.21 -26.95
C THR A 20 -9.69 23.80 -25.57
N THR A 21 -10.75 24.06 -24.81
CA THR A 21 -10.70 24.50 -23.41
C THR A 21 -11.56 23.58 -22.54
N ALA A 22 -11.40 23.64 -21.22
CA ALA A 22 -12.17 22.80 -20.30
C ALA A 22 -13.70 22.91 -20.50
N SER A 23 -14.20 24.05 -21.00
CA SER A 23 -15.62 24.28 -21.29
C SER A 23 -16.09 23.76 -22.65
N THR A 24 -15.19 23.48 -23.60
CA THR A 24 -15.54 22.97 -24.93
C THR A 24 -15.35 21.46 -25.06
N VAL A 25 -14.71 20.83 -24.07
CA VAL A 25 -14.56 19.37 -24.02
C VAL A 25 -15.88 18.75 -23.60
N GLN A 26 -16.56 18.07 -24.52
CA GLN A 26 -17.68 17.20 -24.21
C GLN A 26 -17.22 15.75 -24.18
N TRP A 27 -17.33 15.12 -23.02
CA TRP A 27 -17.06 13.69 -22.84
C TRP A 27 -18.39 12.92 -22.97
N ASN A 28 -18.55 12.13 -24.02
CA ASN A 28 -19.72 11.23 -24.16
C ASN A 28 -19.79 10.22 -22.98
N GLU A 29 -18.62 9.81 -22.49
CA GLU A 29 -18.41 9.15 -21.21
C GLU A 29 -17.22 9.81 -20.54
N SER A 30 -17.32 10.09 -19.23
CA SER A 30 -16.19 10.63 -18.48
C SER A 30 -14.95 9.73 -18.66
N PRO A 31 -13.77 10.29 -18.96
CA PRO A 31 -12.53 9.51 -18.98
C PRO A 31 -12.08 9.15 -17.55
N ILE A 32 -12.67 9.80 -16.53
CA ILE A 32 -12.31 9.63 -15.11
C ILE A 32 -12.36 8.15 -14.73
N PRO A 33 -13.42 7.35 -14.92
CA PRO A 33 -13.41 5.94 -14.51
C PRO A 33 -12.33 5.11 -15.22
N LYS A 34 -12.02 5.39 -16.49
CA LYS A 34 -10.95 4.69 -17.23
C LYS A 34 -9.56 5.06 -16.69
N ILE A 35 -9.34 6.35 -16.41
CA ILE A 35 -8.11 6.86 -15.79
C ILE A 35 -7.97 6.33 -14.35
N MET A 36 -9.04 6.38 -13.56
CA MET A 36 -9.06 5.91 -12.18
C MET A 36 -8.86 4.40 -12.12
N ASN A 37 -9.46 3.60 -13.01
CA ASN A 37 -9.16 2.16 -13.10
C ASN A 37 -7.68 1.88 -13.39
N ARG A 38 -7.03 2.72 -14.20
CA ARG A 38 -5.59 2.62 -14.48
C ARG A 38 -4.72 3.13 -13.32
N LEU A 39 -5.19 4.12 -12.56
CA LEU A 39 -4.50 4.68 -11.38
C LEU A 39 -4.64 3.78 -10.15
N TRP A 40 -5.79 3.14 -9.96
CA TRP A 40 -6.09 2.33 -8.79
C TRP A 40 -5.37 0.98 -8.80
N GLY A 41 -4.93 0.53 -9.98
CA GLY A 41 -4.13 -0.68 -10.13
C GLY A 41 -4.79 -1.90 -9.52
N CYS A 42 -3.97 -2.82 -9.01
CA CYS A 42 -4.43 -3.95 -8.23
C CYS A 42 -5.03 -3.47 -6.90
N GLU A 43 -6.27 -3.89 -6.61
CA GLU A 43 -7.01 -3.49 -5.39
C GLU A 43 -6.64 -4.32 -4.15
N ALA A 44 -5.80 -5.34 -4.31
CA ALA A 44 -5.39 -6.23 -3.22
C ALA A 44 -4.57 -5.46 -2.17
N LYS A 45 -4.76 -5.81 -0.90
CA LYS A 45 -4.05 -5.21 0.25
C LYS A 45 -3.43 -6.29 1.12
N CYS A 46 -2.24 -5.99 1.65
CA CYS A 46 -1.52 -6.94 2.50
C CYS A 46 -2.41 -7.36 3.68
N MET A 47 -2.56 -8.67 3.84
CA MET A 47 -3.37 -9.30 4.89
C MET A 47 -3.02 -8.85 6.32
N PHE A 48 -1.79 -8.39 6.55
CA PHE A 48 -1.32 -8.02 7.88
C PHE A 48 -1.37 -6.50 8.12
N CYS A 49 -0.80 -5.69 7.22
CA CYS A 49 -0.70 -4.24 7.42
C CYS A 49 -1.68 -3.42 6.58
N TYR A 50 -2.42 -4.02 5.64
CA TYR A 50 -3.33 -3.33 4.71
C TYR A 50 -2.67 -2.35 3.74
N GLU A 51 -1.35 -2.48 3.54
CA GLU A 51 -0.67 -1.75 2.48
C GLU A 51 -1.16 -2.24 1.10
N PRO A 52 -1.43 -1.36 0.13
CA PRO A 52 -1.85 -1.76 -1.22
C PRO A 52 -0.77 -2.56 -1.97
N CYS A 53 -1.23 -3.36 -2.92
CA CYS A 53 -0.38 -3.98 -3.93
C CYS A 53 0.31 -2.91 -4.78
N LYS A 54 1.58 -3.14 -5.11
CA LYS A 54 2.38 -2.22 -5.93
C LYS A 54 2.06 -2.32 -7.44
N ASN A 55 1.41 -3.39 -7.87
CA ASN A 55 1.16 -3.66 -9.27
C ASN A 55 0.00 -2.79 -9.79
N THR A 56 0.24 -2.13 -10.92
CA THR A 56 -0.75 -1.26 -11.59
C THR A 56 -1.66 -2.03 -12.55
N ASP A 57 -1.30 -3.26 -12.91
CA ASP A 57 -2.17 -4.18 -13.63
C ASP A 57 -3.02 -4.96 -12.63
N ARG A 58 -4.33 -5.10 -12.91
CA ARG A 58 -5.26 -5.88 -12.09
C ARG A 58 -5.09 -7.38 -12.29
N ASP A 59 -4.70 -7.79 -13.49
CA ASP A 59 -4.57 -9.20 -13.88
C ASP A 59 -3.16 -9.74 -13.65
N HIS A 60 -2.31 -8.99 -12.94
CA HIS A 60 -0.89 -9.31 -12.73
C HIS A 60 -0.64 -10.71 -12.15
N ILE A 61 -1.58 -11.26 -11.36
CA ILE A 61 -1.50 -12.62 -10.82
C ILE A 61 -1.53 -13.66 -11.96
N SER A 62 -2.42 -13.49 -12.94
CA SER A 62 -2.52 -14.39 -14.10
C SER A 62 -1.27 -14.37 -14.98
N LEU A 63 -0.52 -13.26 -14.93
CA LEU A 63 0.76 -13.07 -15.62
C LEU A 63 1.96 -13.63 -14.82
N GLY A 64 1.71 -14.24 -13.66
CA GLY A 64 2.73 -14.87 -12.82
C GLY A 64 3.45 -13.94 -11.85
N PHE A 65 2.97 -12.70 -11.67
CA PHE A 65 3.53 -11.76 -10.69
C PHE A 65 2.71 -11.78 -9.40
N PRO A 66 3.27 -12.13 -8.24
CA PRO A 66 2.53 -12.15 -6.98
C PRO A 66 2.16 -10.74 -6.50
N HIS A 67 1.20 -10.65 -5.58
CA HIS A 67 0.94 -9.44 -4.82
C HIS A 67 2.17 -9.11 -3.95
N GLN A 68 2.63 -7.88 -4.06
CA GLN A 68 3.75 -7.33 -3.30
C GLN A 68 3.45 -5.89 -2.93
N CYS A 69 4.04 -5.38 -1.86
CA CYS A 69 3.96 -3.98 -1.48
C CYS A 69 5.28 -3.26 -1.80
N ILE A 70 5.24 -1.94 -2.02
CA ILE A 70 6.47 -1.14 -2.15
C ILE A 70 7.23 -1.13 -0.82
N GLN A 71 6.49 -0.96 0.27
CA GLN A 71 6.99 -1.00 1.64
C GLN A 71 5.91 -1.63 2.51
N HIS A 72 6.27 -2.23 3.64
CA HIS A 72 5.26 -2.60 4.65
C HIS A 72 5.17 -1.53 5.72
N ARG A 73 4.08 -1.56 6.48
CA ARG A 73 3.87 -0.68 7.65
C ARG A 73 3.63 -1.50 8.93
N PRO A 74 3.84 -0.91 10.12
CA PRO A 74 3.54 -1.54 11.40
C PRO A 74 2.11 -2.06 11.45
N LYS A 75 1.94 -3.31 11.91
CA LYS A 75 0.62 -3.97 11.94
C LYS A 75 -0.37 -3.27 12.88
N GLY A 76 0.13 -2.60 13.92
CA GLY A 76 -0.68 -1.80 14.84
C GLY A 76 -1.43 -0.64 14.17
N ILE A 77 -0.98 -0.16 13.02
CA ILE A 77 -1.73 0.83 12.22
C ILE A 77 -3.06 0.25 11.74
N ARG A 78 -3.14 -1.07 11.54
CA ARG A 78 -4.37 -1.82 11.25
C ARG A 78 -5.05 -2.37 12.52
N GLY A 79 -4.62 -1.96 13.71
CA GLY A 79 -5.22 -2.36 14.98
C GLY A 79 -4.73 -3.69 15.55
N PHE A 80 -3.62 -4.26 15.06
CA PHE A 80 -3.01 -5.41 15.74
C PHE A 80 -2.45 -4.98 17.11
N SER A 81 -2.85 -5.70 18.16
CA SER A 81 -2.28 -5.58 19.51
C SER A 81 -1.71 -6.92 20.00
N TRP A 82 -0.80 -6.85 20.95
CA TRP A 82 -0.22 -8.01 21.61
C TRP A 82 -1.23 -8.68 22.53
N TYR A 83 -1.53 -9.97 22.31
CA TYR A 83 -2.59 -10.70 23.03
C TYR A 83 -2.59 -10.57 24.57
N ARG A 84 -1.41 -10.51 25.21
CA ARG A 84 -1.32 -10.48 26.68
C ARG A 84 -1.21 -9.07 27.26
N THR A 85 -0.53 -8.17 26.57
CA THR A 85 -0.26 -6.82 27.08
C THR A 85 -1.29 -5.81 26.60
N ASP A 86 -1.99 -6.15 25.52
CA ASP A 86 -2.90 -5.30 24.78
C ASP A 86 -2.22 -4.02 24.25
N LYS A 87 -0.90 -4.06 24.04
CA LYS A 87 -0.16 -2.94 23.44
C LYS A 87 -0.19 -3.04 21.93
N LEU A 88 -0.26 -1.90 21.23
CA LEU A 88 -0.14 -1.86 19.76
C LEU A 88 1.15 -2.52 19.28
N VAL A 89 1.04 -3.29 18.19
CA VAL A 89 2.18 -3.96 17.56
C VAL A 89 2.92 -2.99 16.63
N VAL A 90 4.19 -2.74 16.91
CA VAL A 90 5.05 -1.90 16.06
C VAL A 90 5.77 -2.70 14.97
N ASP A 91 5.78 -4.02 15.07
CA ASP A 91 6.46 -4.91 14.14
C ASP A 91 5.89 -4.80 12.72
N PHE A 92 6.78 -4.77 11.74
CA PHE A 92 6.43 -4.80 10.32
C PHE A 92 6.16 -6.24 9.85
N CYS A 93 5.54 -6.38 8.68
CA CYS A 93 5.17 -7.69 8.14
C CYS A 93 6.39 -8.48 7.68
N ASN A 94 7.30 -7.82 6.94
CA ASN A 94 8.58 -8.37 6.48
C ASN A 94 9.47 -8.84 7.63
N TYR A 95 9.44 -8.14 8.77
CA TYR A 95 10.11 -8.60 9.98
C TYR A 95 9.39 -9.81 10.60
N SER A 96 8.07 -9.76 10.76
CA SER A 96 7.37 -10.89 11.40
C SER A 96 7.48 -12.20 10.60
N VAL A 97 7.47 -12.16 9.27
CA VAL A 97 7.67 -13.36 8.44
C VAL A 97 9.11 -13.90 8.47
N SER A 98 10.08 -13.15 8.99
CA SER A 98 11.46 -13.62 9.18
C SER A 98 11.70 -14.27 10.55
N THR A 99 10.68 -14.32 11.41
CA THR A 99 10.78 -14.81 12.79
C THR A 99 9.77 -15.93 13.08
N ASP A 100 9.85 -16.51 14.28
CA ASP A 100 8.85 -17.46 14.80
C ASP A 100 7.64 -16.76 15.44
N SER A 101 7.43 -15.48 15.13
CA SER A 101 6.26 -14.73 15.57
C SER A 101 4.97 -15.37 15.06
N LYS A 102 3.91 -15.27 15.87
CA LYS A 102 2.58 -15.81 15.55
C LYS A 102 1.53 -14.71 15.54
N TYR A 103 0.47 -14.94 14.79
CA TYR A 103 -0.75 -14.13 14.80
C TYR A 103 -1.97 -15.00 15.03
N LYS A 104 -3.02 -14.38 15.58
CA LYS A 104 -4.35 -14.98 15.60
C LYS A 104 -4.94 -14.88 14.20
N TRP A 105 -5.33 -16.03 13.67
CA TRP A 105 -6.06 -16.13 12.42
C TRP A 105 -7.51 -16.49 12.73
N ASN A 106 -8.44 -15.64 12.28
CA ASN A 106 -9.88 -15.88 12.35
C ASN A 106 -10.40 -15.92 10.93
N LYS A 107 -10.75 -17.12 10.44
CA LYS A 107 -11.45 -17.30 9.17
C LYS A 107 -12.79 -17.93 9.45
N ASP A 108 -13.86 -17.31 8.95
CA ASP A 108 -15.19 -17.89 8.73
C ASP A 108 -15.67 -18.85 9.84
N ASP A 109 -15.83 -18.35 11.07
CA ASP A 109 -16.34 -19.10 12.25
C ASP A 109 -15.48 -20.29 12.76
N GLU A 110 -14.25 -20.46 12.28
CA GLU A 110 -13.29 -21.38 12.91
C GLU A 110 -12.76 -20.82 14.23
N ARG A 111 -12.36 -21.72 15.15
CA ARG A 111 -11.75 -21.32 16.44
C ARG A 111 -10.50 -20.48 16.19
N GLU A 112 -10.26 -19.51 17.06
CA GLU A 112 -9.04 -18.70 17.01
C GLU A 112 -7.79 -19.62 17.05
N GLU A 113 -7.04 -19.68 15.96
CA GLU A 113 -5.81 -20.46 15.89
C GLU A 113 -4.59 -19.53 15.75
N TRP A 114 -3.52 -19.89 16.46
CA TRP A 114 -2.24 -19.22 16.33
C TRP A 114 -1.45 -19.79 15.15
N LYS A 115 -1.23 -18.97 14.12
CA LYS A 115 -0.43 -19.34 12.94
C LYS A 115 0.88 -18.57 12.94
N TYR A 116 1.95 -19.18 12.42
CA TYR A 116 3.22 -18.49 12.23
C TYR A 116 3.12 -17.51 11.05
N TYR A 117 3.68 -16.31 11.19
CA TYR A 117 3.71 -15.33 10.09
C TYR A 117 4.43 -15.90 8.86
N LYS A 118 5.55 -16.59 9.02
CA LYS A 118 6.32 -17.21 7.93
C LYS A 118 5.54 -18.24 7.10
N ASP A 119 4.45 -18.77 7.66
CA ASP A 119 3.60 -19.77 7.01
C ASP A 119 2.44 -19.15 6.21
N TYR A 120 2.40 -17.82 6.06
CA TYR A 120 1.26 -17.11 5.45
C TYR A 120 0.92 -17.60 4.03
N LYS A 121 1.91 -18.08 3.25
CA LYS A 121 1.69 -18.61 1.89
C LYS A 121 0.75 -19.83 1.84
N LYS A 122 0.57 -20.55 2.95
CA LYS A 122 -0.41 -21.65 3.05
C LYS A 122 -1.86 -21.17 2.92
N PHE A 123 -2.09 -19.89 3.27
CA PHE A 123 -3.42 -19.28 3.30
C PHE A 123 -3.57 -18.18 2.24
N HIS A 124 -2.46 -17.57 1.82
CA HIS A 124 -2.41 -16.51 0.82
C HIS A 124 -1.28 -16.79 -0.18
N PRO A 125 -1.45 -17.80 -1.05
CA PRO A 125 -0.40 -18.24 -1.98
C PRO A 125 -0.01 -17.15 -2.99
N ASP A 126 -0.93 -16.25 -3.32
CA ASP A 126 -0.74 -15.16 -4.28
C ASP A 126 0.08 -13.99 -3.72
N TRP A 127 0.48 -14.03 -2.44
CA TRP A 127 1.24 -12.97 -1.79
C TRP A 127 2.72 -13.33 -1.63
N ASP A 128 3.59 -12.37 -1.90
CA ASP A 128 5.02 -12.47 -1.65
C ASP A 128 5.52 -11.33 -0.75
N ILE A 129 5.70 -11.64 0.53
CA ILE A 129 6.21 -10.74 1.55
C ILE A 129 7.68 -11.09 1.74
N LEU A 130 8.56 -10.31 1.13
CA LEU A 130 9.99 -10.51 1.23
C LEU A 130 10.45 -10.29 2.68
N PRO A 131 11.09 -11.29 3.33
CA PRO A 131 11.67 -11.12 4.65
C PRO A 131 12.75 -10.04 4.62
N SER A 132 12.68 -9.08 5.53
CA SER A 132 13.68 -8.02 5.62
C SER A 132 13.66 -7.41 7.02
N SER A 133 14.83 -6.99 7.49
CA SER A 133 14.97 -6.16 8.69
C SER A 133 14.87 -4.67 8.40
N ASP A 134 14.80 -4.28 7.13
CA ASP A 134 14.62 -2.89 6.71
C ASP A 134 13.18 -2.45 6.97
N VAL A 135 13.06 -1.22 7.46
CA VAL A 135 11.86 -0.70 8.08
C VAL A 135 11.74 0.77 7.71
N SER A 136 10.59 1.14 7.15
CA SER A 136 10.36 2.48 6.61
C SER A 136 10.45 3.55 7.69
N ARG A 137 11.42 4.48 7.55
CA ARG A 137 11.59 5.63 8.46
C ARG A 137 10.33 6.49 8.52
N TYR A 138 9.61 6.61 7.40
CA TYR A 138 8.30 7.26 7.37
C TYR A 138 7.32 6.60 8.35
N TRP A 139 7.16 5.28 8.27
CA TRP A 139 6.23 4.58 9.14
C TRP A 139 6.66 4.55 10.61
N MET A 140 7.97 4.53 10.88
CA MET A 140 8.48 4.73 12.25
C MET A 140 8.06 6.08 12.82
N TRP A 141 8.29 7.15 12.05
CA TRP A 141 7.91 8.51 12.45
C TRP A 141 6.40 8.65 12.65
N VAL A 142 5.59 8.07 11.75
CA VAL A 142 4.12 8.06 11.87
C VAL A 142 3.67 7.40 13.18
N VAL A 143 4.24 6.24 13.53
CA VAL A 143 3.87 5.56 14.79
C VAL A 143 4.31 6.38 15.99
N CYS A 144 5.54 6.92 16.02
CA CYS A 144 5.99 7.82 17.10
C CYS A 144 5.04 9.01 17.26
N LYS A 145 4.62 9.62 16.14
CA LYS A 145 3.80 10.83 16.14
C LYS A 145 2.36 10.58 16.55
N TYR A 146 1.75 9.47 16.10
CA TYR A 146 0.31 9.22 16.17
C TYR A 146 -0.08 7.99 17.01
N GLN A 147 0.83 7.45 17.82
CA GLN A 147 0.56 6.25 18.63
C GLN A 147 -0.64 6.39 19.57
N GLN A 148 -0.90 7.60 20.10
CA GLN A 148 -2.03 7.84 21.00
C GLN A 148 -3.36 7.73 20.25
N GLU A 149 -3.42 8.28 19.04
CA GLU A 149 -4.57 8.24 18.15
C GLU A 149 -4.87 6.80 17.71
N PHE A 150 -3.85 6.03 17.34
CA PHE A 150 -4.04 4.61 17.02
C PHE A 150 -4.52 3.81 18.25
N ALA A 151 -3.90 4.02 19.42
CA ALA A 151 -4.28 3.30 20.63
C ALA A 151 -5.73 3.60 21.02
N LYS A 152 -6.13 4.88 20.94
CA LYS A 152 -7.50 5.32 21.17
C LYS A 152 -8.46 4.75 20.13
N MET A 153 -8.12 4.79 18.84
CA MET A 153 -8.96 4.31 17.75
C MET A 153 -9.33 2.83 17.91
N TYR A 154 -8.37 2.02 18.36
CA TYR A 154 -8.58 0.57 18.51
C TYR A 154 -8.93 0.14 19.94
N GLY A 155 -8.96 1.07 20.90
CA GLY A 155 -9.29 0.77 22.30
C GLY A 155 -8.23 -0.09 23.01
N VAL A 156 -6.96 0.08 22.64
CA VAL A 156 -5.82 -0.72 23.12
C VAL A 156 -4.77 0.17 23.81
N LYS A 157 -3.76 -0.43 24.43
CA LYS A 157 -2.67 0.30 25.10
C LYS A 157 -1.60 0.81 24.13
N LEU A 158 -0.86 1.82 24.59
CA LEU A 158 0.26 2.40 23.86
C LEU A 158 1.32 1.33 23.51
N PRO A 159 1.92 1.41 22.30
CA PRO A 159 3.01 0.53 21.88
C PRO A 159 4.29 0.74 22.69
N ASP A 160 5.11 -0.30 22.78
CA ASP A 160 6.51 -0.17 23.19
C ASP A 160 7.36 0.19 21.96
N ILE A 161 7.63 1.49 21.78
CA ILE A 161 8.37 2.01 20.62
C ILE A 161 9.88 2.03 20.93
N PRO A 162 10.74 1.44 20.08
CA PRO A 162 12.19 1.52 20.23
C PRO A 162 12.71 2.95 20.32
N VAL A 163 13.67 3.20 21.22
CA VAL A 163 14.18 4.57 21.50
C VAL A 163 14.69 5.27 20.23
N ASN A 164 15.36 4.53 19.34
CA ASN A 164 15.91 5.06 18.09
C ASN A 164 14.83 5.50 17.07
N TRP A 165 13.57 5.11 17.22
CA TRP A 165 12.51 5.62 16.33
C TRP A 165 12.15 7.07 16.68
N TRP A 166 12.30 7.46 17.94
CA TRP A 166 12.01 8.81 18.40
C TRP A 166 13.04 9.84 17.92
N THR A 167 14.20 9.39 17.43
CA THR A 167 15.24 10.28 16.88
C THR A 167 15.03 10.60 15.40
N ILE A 168 14.06 9.97 14.74
CA ILE A 168 13.77 10.20 13.32
C ILE A 168 13.03 11.53 13.19
N THR A 169 13.55 12.44 12.36
CA THR A 169 12.89 13.72 12.10
C THR A 169 11.82 13.59 11.03
N LYS A 170 10.91 14.57 10.96
CA LYS A 170 9.88 14.60 9.91
C LYS A 170 10.51 14.70 8.52
N GLU A 171 11.61 15.41 8.39
CA GLU A 171 12.36 15.61 7.15
C GLU A 171 12.95 14.28 6.67
N GLN A 172 13.60 13.52 7.56
CA GLN A 172 14.12 12.19 7.26
C GLN A 172 13.02 11.20 6.89
N ALA A 173 11.86 11.30 7.55
CA ALA A 173 10.68 10.51 7.24
C ALA A 173 10.17 10.81 5.81
N ILE A 174 10.03 12.08 5.46
CA ILE A 174 9.61 12.50 4.11
C ILE A 174 10.64 12.08 3.06
N GLU A 175 11.92 12.31 3.30
CA GLU A 175 13.01 11.91 2.40
C GLU A 175 12.98 10.39 2.12
N SER A 176 12.65 9.57 3.12
CA SER A 176 12.59 8.11 2.96
C SER A 176 11.48 7.60 2.04
N ILE A 177 10.49 8.42 1.70
CA ILE A 177 9.41 8.09 0.76
C ILE A 177 9.45 8.91 -0.52
N SER A 178 10.37 9.88 -0.61
CA SER A 178 10.62 10.62 -1.83
C SER A 178 11.28 9.68 -2.84
N ILE A 179 10.58 9.39 -3.93
CA ILE A 179 11.17 8.71 -5.07
C ILE A 179 12.18 9.70 -5.66
N THR A 180 13.49 9.41 -5.56
CA THR A 180 14.46 10.03 -6.47
C THR A 180 14.12 9.56 -7.87
N SER A 181 13.38 10.42 -8.58
CA SER A 181 13.12 10.34 -10.02
C SER A 181 14.38 10.56 -10.83
#